data_AF-A0A822Z4B7-F1
#
_entry.id   AF-A0A822Z4B7-F1
#
_cell.length_a   1.000
_cell.length_b   1.000
_cell.length_c   1.000
_cell.angle_alpha   90.00
_cell.angle_beta   90.00
_cell.angle_gamma   90.00
#
_symmetry.space_group_name_H-M   'P 1'
#
loop_
_entity.id
_entity.type
_entity.pdbx_description
1 polymer ?
#
loop_
_entity_poly.entity_id
_entity_poly.type
_entity_poly.pdbx_seq_one_letter_code
_entity_poly.pdbx_strand_id
1 'polypeptide(L)'
;MAGADTTTATLVWVMTLLAKNPIVMKKAQNEVRSLIGKKGKITEDDLHQFHYLKCVIKETLRLQPPVPLLVPRETMQHYTVDGYNIFFKYSS
;
A
#
# COMPACT_ATOMS: atom_id res chain seq x y z
N MET A 1 -14.06 -4.34 -11.43
CA MET A 1 -12.62 -4.62 -11.26
C MET A 1 -12.08 -3.49 -10.42
N ALA A 2 -11.63 -3.76 -9.18
CA ALA A 2 -11.17 -2.71 -8.26
C ALA A 2 -9.88 -3.14 -7.54
N GLY A 3 -9.76 -4.42 -7.20
CA GLY A 3 -8.54 -4.99 -6.64
C GLY A 3 -7.39 -5.10 -7.65
N ALA A 4 -7.65 -5.47 -8.91
CA ALA A 4 -6.61 -5.69 -9.91
C ALA A 4 -5.89 -4.38 -10.31
N ASP A 5 -6.65 -3.31 -10.54
CA ASP A 5 -6.10 -2.02 -10.98
C ASP A 5 -5.31 -1.33 -9.86
N THR A 6 -5.80 -1.39 -8.62
CA THR A 6 -5.10 -0.83 -7.44
C THR A 6 -3.81 -1.59 -7.10
N THR A 7 -3.82 -2.92 -7.24
CA THR A 7 -2.62 -3.74 -7.03
C THR A 7 -1.57 -3.47 -8.10
N THR A 8 -1.98 -3.38 -9.36
CA THR A 8 -1.08 -3.08 -10.49
C THR A 8 -0.45 -1.69 -10.33
N ALA A 9 -1.25 -0.67 -10.01
CA ALA A 9 -0.75 0.68 -9.76
C ALA A 9 0.28 0.70 -8.61
N THR A 10 0.01 -0.02 -7.51
CA THR A 10 0.94 -0.12 -6.38
C THR A 10 2.27 -0.74 -6.81
N LEU A 11 2.25 -1.82 -7.58
CA LEU A 11 3.47 -2.49 -8.06
C LEU A 11 4.32 -1.59 -8.96
N VAL A 12 3.69 -0.85 -9.88
CA VAL A 12 4.39 0.12 -10.74
C VAL A 12 5.11 1.18 -9.90
N TRP A 13 4.46 1.70 -8.87
CA TRP A 13 5.07 2.68 -7.97
C TRP A 13 6.19 2.09 -7.12
N VAL A 14 6.01 0.87 -6.60
CA VAL A 14 7.07 0.17 -5.83
C VAL A 14 8.31 0.01 -6.70
N MET A 15 8.16 -0.50 -7.92
CA MET A 15 9.29 -0.69 -8.84
C MET A 15 9.96 0.64 -9.22
N THR A 16 9.16 1.69 -9.44
CA THR A 16 9.67 3.04 -9.75
C THR A 16 10.47 3.62 -8.58
N LEU A 17 9.94 3.54 -7.35
CA LEU A 17 10.62 4.04 -6.15
C LEU A 17 11.89 3.26 -5.82
N LEU A 18 11.89 1.95 -6.05
CA LEU A 18 13.08 1.10 -5.92
C LEU A 18 14.14 1.45 -6.97
N ALA A 19 13.74 1.62 -8.23
CA ALA A 19 14.67 1.99 -9.32
C ALA A 19 15.31 3.36 -9.07
N LYS A 20 14.58 4.31 -8.48
CA LYS A 20 15.11 5.64 -8.10
C LYS A 20 16.04 5.60 -6.89
N ASN A 21 15.99 4.56 -6.06
CA ASN A 21 16.75 4.43 -4.82
C ASN A 21 17.58 3.14 -4.79
N PRO A 22 18.74 3.10 -5.48
CA PRO A 22 19.54 1.87 -5.63
C PRO A 22 20.01 1.27 -4.30
N ILE A 23 20.21 2.10 -3.26
CA ILE A 23 20.57 1.62 -1.91
C ILE A 23 19.41 0.82 -1.29
N VAL A 24 18.18 1.32 -1.43
CA VAL A 24 16.96 0.67 -0.92
C VAL A 24 16.70 -0.61 -1.71
N MET A 25 16.89 -0.58 -3.03
CA MET A 25 16.79 -1.75 -3.91
C MET A 25 17.77 -2.85 -3.50
N LYS A 26 19.04 -2.48 -3.24
CA LYS A 26 20.06 -3.45 -2.80
C LYS A 26 19.70 -4.07 -1.45
N LYS A 27 19.18 -3.28 -0.49
CA LYS A 27 18.71 -3.81 0.81
C LYS A 27 17.55 -4.79 0.64
N ALA A 28 16.56 -4.47 -0.19
CA ALA A 28 15.43 -5.36 -0.45
C ALA A 28 15.87 -6.67 -1.13
N GLN A 29 16.75 -6.59 -2.13
CA GLN A 29 17.31 -7.78 -2.79
C GLN A 29 18.15 -8.64 -1.83
N ASN A 30 18.90 -8.02 -0.93
CA ASN A 30 19.67 -8.72 0.09
C ASN A 30 18.77 -9.46 1.08
N GLU A 31 17.70 -8.81 1.56
CA GLU A 31 16.70 -9.47 2.43
C GLU A 31 16.10 -10.69 1.73
N VAL A 32 15.68 -10.52 0.47
CA VAL A 32 15.11 -11.60 -0.34
C VAL A 32 16.09 -12.75 -0.50
N ARG A 33 17.34 -12.46 -0.85
CA ARG A 33 18.39 -13.49 -1.03
C ARG A 33 18.73 -14.20 0.28
N SER A 34 18.72 -13.47 1.40
CA SER A 34 19.01 -14.03 2.72
C SER A 34 17.91 -14.97 3.21
N LEU A 35 16.64 -14.63 2.98
CA LEU A 35 15.49 -15.41 3.47
C LEU A 35 15.16 -16.60 2.56
N ILE A 36 15.27 -16.44 1.24
CA ILE A 36 14.96 -17.51 0.29
C ILE A 36 16.06 -18.58 0.25
N GLY A 37 17.33 -18.18 0.41
CA GLY A 37 18.46 -19.12 0.41
C GLY A 37 18.39 -20.12 -0.76
N LYS A 38 18.30 -21.42 -0.43
CA LYS A 38 18.14 -22.55 -1.39
C LYS A 38 16.70 -23.07 -1.53
N LYS A 39 15.72 -22.46 -0.84
CA LYS A 39 14.36 -22.99 -0.65
C LYS A 39 13.54 -23.05 -1.95
N GLY A 40 13.93 -22.28 -2.98
CA GLY A 40 13.41 -22.34 -4.36
C GLY A 40 11.98 -21.85 -4.56
N LYS A 41 11.10 -21.99 -3.56
CA LYS A 41 9.72 -21.48 -3.52
C LYS A 41 9.46 -20.70 -2.24
N ILE A 42 8.61 -19.69 -2.37
CA ILE A 42 8.12 -18.84 -1.29
C ILE A 42 6.73 -19.33 -0.91
N THR A 43 6.47 -19.60 0.36
CA THR A 43 5.11 -19.82 0.89
C THR A 43 4.56 -18.56 1.56
N GLU A 44 3.26 -18.49 1.84
CA GLU A 44 2.67 -17.35 2.55
C GLU A 44 3.29 -17.15 3.94
N ASP A 45 3.63 -18.23 4.67
CA ASP A 45 4.36 -18.14 5.94
C ASP A 45 5.72 -17.44 5.80
N ASP A 46 6.42 -17.65 4.69
CA ASP A 46 7.70 -16.99 4.44
C ASP A 46 7.53 -15.48 4.25
N LEU A 47 6.37 -15.02 3.76
CA LEU A 47 6.05 -13.58 3.64
C LEU A 47 6.08 -12.86 4.99
N HIS A 48 5.89 -13.58 6.11
CA HIS A 48 6.01 -12.98 7.44
C HIS A 48 7.42 -12.45 7.73
N GLN A 49 8.44 -13.07 7.14
CA GLN A 49 9.85 -12.78 7.40
C GLN A 49 10.40 -11.58 6.60
N PHE A 50 9.74 -11.18 5.50
CA PHE A 50 10.17 -10.05 4.66
C PHE A 50 9.77 -8.69 5.28
N HIS A 51 10.41 -8.34 6.39
CA HIS A 51 10.09 -7.13 7.16
C HIS A 51 10.39 -5.85 6.39
N TYR A 52 11.53 -5.79 5.70
CA TYR A 52 11.96 -4.62 4.94
C TYR A 52 11.11 -4.44 3.69
N LEU A 53 10.82 -5.52 2.95
CA LEU A 53 9.93 -5.46 1.79
C LEU A 53 8.53 -4.95 2.17
N LYS A 54 7.98 -5.39 3.31
CA LYS A 54 6.72 -4.85 3.86
C LYS A 54 6.80 -3.37 4.15
N CYS A 55 7.90 -2.89 4.73
CA CYS A 55 8.10 -1.46 4.97
C CYS A 55 8.16 -0.67 3.67
N VAL A 56 8.84 -1.18 2.63
CA VAL A 56 8.89 -0.54 1.30
C VAL A 56 7.50 -0.39 0.71
N ILE A 57 6.65 -1.43 0.79
CA ILE A 57 5.28 -1.37 0.27
C ILE A 57 4.45 -0.35 1.06
N LYS A 58 4.54 -0.35 2.40
CA LYS A 58 3.84 0.62 3.25
C LYS A 58 4.25 2.05 2.95
N GLU A 59 5.54 2.33 2.81
CA GLU A 59 6.02 3.67 2.46
C GLU A 59 5.64 4.08 1.04
N THR A 60 5.60 3.13 0.10
CA THR A 60 5.12 3.41 -1.25
C THR A 60 3.65 3.82 -1.23
N LEU A 61 2.81 3.13 -0.47
CA LEU A 61 1.39 3.49 -0.32
C LEU A 61 1.20 4.82 0.42
N ARG A 62 2.11 5.19 1.34
CA ARG A 62 2.10 6.50 2.00
C ARG A 62 2.45 7.64 1.04
N LEU A 63 3.45 7.43 0.18
CA LEU A 63 3.90 8.41 -0.81
C LEU A 63 2.97 8.50 -2.02
N GLN A 64 2.41 7.37 -2.44
CA GLN A 64 1.49 7.26 -3.56
C GLN A 64 0.29 6.39 -3.20
N PRO A 65 -0.71 6.98 -2.53
CA PRO A 65 -1.98 6.29 -2.28
C PRO A 65 -2.67 6.03 -3.63
N PRO A 66 -3.01 4.77 -3.97
CA PRO A 66 -3.73 4.43 -5.21
C PRO A 66 -5.12 5.08 -5.27
N VAL A 67 -5.66 5.48 -4.10
CA VAL A 67 -6.93 6.19 -3.96
C VAL A 67 -6.68 7.46 -3.13
N PRO A 68 -6.18 8.55 -3.74
CA PRO A 68 -5.78 9.76 -3.02
C PRO A 68 -6.93 10.43 -2.26
N LEU A 69 -8.16 10.29 -2.78
CA LEU A 69 -9.37 10.86 -2.20
C LEU A 69 -10.15 9.87 -1.31
N LEU A 70 -9.61 8.66 -1.10
CA LEU A 70 -10.30 7.54 -0.48
C LEU A 70 -11.68 7.28 -1.14
N VAL A 71 -12.43 6.31 -0.65
CA VAL A 71 -13.83 6.16 -1.06
C VAL A 71 -14.62 7.26 -0.35
N PRO A 72 -15.43 8.07 -1.07
CA PRO A 72 -16.27 9.09 -0.45
C PRO A 72 -17.09 8.47 0.68
N ARG A 73 -16.95 9.03 1.89
CA ARG A 73 -17.77 8.64 3.03
C ARG A 73 -18.96 9.58 3.11
N GLU A 74 -20.16 9.02 3.00
CA GLU A 74 -21.40 9.74 3.26
C GLU A 74 -21.85 9.45 4.69
N THR A 75 -22.17 10.50 5.44
CA THR A 75 -22.65 10.37 6.82
C THR A 75 -24.12 10.00 6.77
N MET A 76 -24.54 8.96 7.48
CA MET A 76 -25.95 8.50 7.53
C MET A 76 -26.83 9.27 8.52
N GLN A 77 -26.23 10.13 9.36
CA GLN A 77 -26.90 10.94 10.39
C GLN A 77 -26.21 12.30 10.52
N HIS A 78 -26.87 13.29 11.12
CA HIS A 78 -26.24 14.59 11.40
C HIS A 78 -25.09 14.41 12.38
N TYR A 79 -23.87 14.80 11.98
CA TYR A 79 -22.67 14.66 12.80
C TYR A 79 -21.80 15.91 12.71
N THR A 80 -21.27 16.36 13.85
CA THR A 80 -20.37 17.51 13.92
C THR A 80 -18.93 17.02 13.91
N VAL A 81 -18.17 17.41 12.88
CA VAL A 81 -16.71 17.15 12.80
C VAL A 81 -16.00 18.48 13.02
N ASP A 82 -15.19 18.55 14.08
CA ASP A 82 -14.32 19.71 14.36
C ASP A 82 -15.06 21.07 14.35
N GLY A 83 -16.28 21.09 14.91
CA GLY A 83 -17.14 22.28 14.96
C GLY A 83 -17.98 22.55 13.69
N TYR A 84 -17.76 21.80 12.61
CA TYR A 84 -18.56 21.89 11.38
C TYR A 84 -19.69 20.86 11.37
N ASN A 85 -20.91 21.33 11.12
CA ASN A 85 -22.09 20.46 10.98
C ASN A 85 -22.11 19.83 9.60
N ILE A 86 -22.02 18.49 9.55
CA ILE A 86 -22.18 17.72 8.32
C ILE A 86 -23.64 17.26 8.24
N PHE A 87 -24.37 17.82 7.28
CA PHE A 87 -25.76 17.46 7.03
C PHE A 87 -25.85 16.19 6.17
N PHE A 88 -26.80 15.30 6.52
CA PHE A 88 -27.16 14.15 5.70
C PHE A 88 -27.69 14.63 4.34
N LYS A 89 -27.20 14.05 3.25
CA LYS A 89 -27.69 14.36 1.89
C LYS A 89 -28.75 13.31 1.52
N TYR A 90 -30.02 13.72 1.41
CA TYR A 90 -31.06 12.89 0.81
C TYR A 90 -30.74 12.72 -0.69
N SER A 91 -30.56 11.48 -1.16
CA SER A 91 -30.60 11.20 -2.60
C SER A 91 -32.08 11.12 -3.03
N SER A 92 -32.52 12.03 -3.90
CA SER A 92 -33.73 11.84 -4.72
C SER A 92 -33.42 10.99 -5.94
#